data_AF-A0AAW2Q8D5-F1
#
_entry.id   AF-A0AAW2Q8D5-F1
#
_cell.length_a   1.000
_cell.length_b   1.000
_cell.length_c   1.000
_cell.angle_alpha   90.00
_cell.angle_beta   90.00
_cell.angle_gamma   90.00
#
_symmetry.space_group_name_H-M   'P 1'
#
loop_
_entity.id
_entity.type
_entity.pdbx_description
1 polymer ?
#
loop_
_entity_poly.entity_id
_entity_poly.type
_entity_poly.pdbx_seq_one_letter_code
_entity_poly.pdbx_strand_id
1 'polypeptide(L)'
;MLAYLLSILTINRCLAMEGKRSVILEAPESDPECVLGNILAAHFLCSADSSRAVPLINAAKSRLEHASSYEKAVFEAVMYLISPDRDDDLAVELHSKLLQDFPRDLVSLKRAQVLCFYMGRPDLSLKLVEQVLPINDHEDYIYGMLAFPLLELGRMEDAERAGKKGYEINKEDPWSQHALCHVYQYECRFKAAVEFMNDCARSWSPLSSFMYTHNWWHVALCYLEGHAPMEKVRDIYDECIWKELERSGAVPAEVYLNAIGLLLRVYIQGGHDVFGDRLKNLANCLADEAFWFLEWHLDILILWALSYTGEINKAEDLLEGLKSRISRMTKKKQQIMQRGLSLAEAVYMYGKGDNKDALELLGHDFDAINYKIIGASDEQLDVFTEVHISLLMDTGETLMAIQAIEKQLKKRDGAPFLWRLLEKAYSILGKEEAASCGEKARTLETTYFT
;
A
#
# COMPACT_ATOMS: atom_id res chain seq x y z
N MET A 1 -28.18 17.28 -14.11
CA MET A 1 -28.02 16.21 -15.14
C MET A 1 -26.58 16.15 -15.67
N LEU A 2 -25.98 17.25 -16.14
CA LEU A 2 -24.57 17.28 -16.57
C LEU A 2 -23.59 17.01 -15.41
N ALA A 3 -23.81 17.60 -14.24
CA ALA A 3 -23.03 17.33 -13.03
C ALA A 3 -23.19 15.90 -12.48
N TYR A 4 -24.37 15.30 -12.65
CA TYR A 4 -24.62 13.89 -12.30
C TYR A 4 -23.89 12.93 -13.25
N LEU A 5 -23.82 13.27 -14.54
CA LEU A 5 -23.03 12.54 -15.53
C LEU A 5 -21.52 12.71 -15.31
N LEU A 6 -21.06 13.92 -14.95
CA LEU A 6 -19.68 14.18 -14.53
C LEU A 6 -19.35 13.43 -13.24
N SER A 7 -20.26 13.35 -12.27
CA SER A 7 -20.05 12.54 -11.07
C SER A 7 -20.01 11.05 -11.39
N ILE A 8 -20.84 10.53 -12.30
CA ILE A 8 -20.80 9.12 -12.74
C ILE A 8 -19.51 8.79 -13.52
N LEU A 9 -19.08 9.67 -14.43
CA LEU A 9 -17.80 9.52 -15.14
C LEU A 9 -16.61 9.60 -14.16
N THR A 10 -16.71 10.45 -13.13
CA THR A 10 -15.73 10.54 -12.05
C THR A 10 -15.80 9.31 -11.13
N ILE A 11 -16.98 8.73 -10.92
CA ILE A 11 -17.20 7.50 -10.16
C ILE A 11 -16.47 6.33 -10.82
N ASN A 12 -16.69 6.09 -12.10
CA ASN A 12 -15.99 5.01 -12.83
C ASN A 12 -14.49 5.24 -12.86
N ARG A 13 -14.03 6.49 -13.04
CA ARG A 13 -12.61 6.83 -12.95
C ARG A 13 -12.01 6.63 -11.56
N CYS A 14 -12.74 6.97 -10.50
CA CYS A 14 -12.33 6.75 -9.12
C CYS A 14 -12.27 5.27 -8.76
N LEU A 15 -13.21 4.46 -9.26
CA LEU A 15 -13.25 3.01 -9.05
C LEU A 15 -12.15 2.31 -9.85
N ALA A 16 -11.97 2.65 -11.11
CA ALA A 16 -10.95 2.10 -12.01
C ALA A 16 -9.54 2.69 -11.80
N MET A 17 -9.39 3.72 -10.94
CA MET A 17 -8.15 4.51 -10.82
C MET A 17 -7.69 5.12 -12.15
N GLU A 18 -8.63 5.43 -13.04
CA GLU A 18 -8.37 5.99 -14.37
C GLU A 18 -8.32 7.52 -14.37
N GLY A 19 -7.36 8.08 -15.10
CA GLY A 19 -7.29 9.52 -15.37
C GLY A 19 -6.97 10.40 -14.15
N LYS A 20 -7.18 11.71 -14.30
CA LYS A 20 -6.88 12.70 -13.27
C LYS A 20 -8.01 12.76 -12.24
N ARG A 21 -7.76 12.31 -11.01
CA ARG A 21 -8.72 12.40 -9.89
C ARG A 21 -9.19 13.85 -9.61
N SER A 22 -8.40 14.84 -10.01
CA SER A 22 -8.75 16.27 -9.92
C SER A 22 -9.98 16.67 -10.73
N VAL A 23 -10.49 15.81 -11.63
CA VAL A 23 -11.75 16.05 -12.38
C VAL A 23 -12.94 16.30 -11.46
N ILE A 24 -12.93 15.79 -10.22
CA ILE A 24 -14.00 16.07 -9.24
C ILE A 24 -14.11 17.56 -8.91
N LEU A 25 -13.03 18.33 -9.11
CA LEU A 25 -13.03 19.78 -8.89
C LEU A 25 -13.82 20.55 -9.95
N GLU A 26 -14.08 19.95 -11.11
CA GLU A 26 -14.92 20.55 -12.16
C GLU A 26 -16.43 20.45 -11.82
N ALA A 27 -16.81 19.57 -10.90
CA ALA A 27 -18.21 19.35 -10.53
C ALA A 27 -18.83 20.59 -9.84
N PRO A 28 -18.21 21.22 -8.82
CA PRO A 28 -18.69 22.47 -8.26
C PRO A 28 -18.68 23.66 -9.22
N GLU A 29 -17.78 23.68 -10.21
CA GLU A 29 -17.74 24.74 -11.24
C GLU A 29 -18.93 24.62 -12.19
N SER A 30 -19.32 23.38 -12.52
CA SER A 30 -20.42 23.06 -13.43
C SER A 30 -21.80 23.17 -12.76
N ASP A 31 -21.90 22.82 -11.48
CA ASP A 31 -23.13 22.89 -10.69
C ASP A 31 -22.80 23.27 -9.23
N PRO A 32 -22.70 24.58 -8.94
CA PRO A 32 -22.34 25.07 -7.61
C PRO A 32 -23.33 24.70 -6.50
N GLU A 33 -24.56 24.31 -6.86
CA GLU A 33 -25.61 23.96 -5.90
C GLU A 33 -25.68 22.46 -5.60
N CYS A 34 -24.98 21.62 -6.37
CA CYS A 34 -24.97 20.18 -6.16
C CYS A 34 -24.24 19.82 -4.86
N VAL A 35 -24.98 19.26 -3.90
CA VAL A 35 -24.43 18.84 -2.60
C VAL A 35 -23.36 17.77 -2.79
N LEU A 36 -23.63 16.76 -3.63
CA LEU A 36 -22.70 15.67 -3.90
C LEU A 36 -21.38 16.17 -4.51
N GLY A 37 -21.46 16.99 -5.56
CA GLY A 37 -20.28 17.52 -6.24
C GLY A 37 -19.39 18.33 -5.29
N ASN A 38 -20.00 19.23 -4.52
CA ASN A 38 -19.29 20.05 -3.54
C ASN A 38 -18.63 19.22 -2.43
N ILE A 39 -19.35 18.27 -1.81
CA ILE A 39 -18.78 17.51 -0.68
C ILE A 39 -17.68 16.54 -1.13
N LEU A 40 -17.81 15.95 -2.32
CA LEU A 40 -16.78 15.08 -2.88
C LEU A 40 -15.52 15.86 -3.30
N ALA A 41 -15.69 17.06 -3.87
CA ALA A 41 -14.58 17.95 -4.17
C ALA A 41 -13.88 18.45 -2.88
N ALA A 42 -14.65 18.76 -1.84
CA ALA A 42 -14.11 19.12 -0.53
C ALA A 42 -13.27 17.98 0.06
N HIS A 43 -13.77 16.74 -0.01
CA HIS A 43 -13.03 15.57 0.45
C HIS A 43 -11.71 15.39 -0.30
N PHE A 44 -11.71 15.56 -1.63
CA PHE A 44 -10.49 15.49 -2.44
C PHE A 44 -9.44 16.53 -2.01
N LEU A 45 -9.87 17.72 -1.60
CA LEU A 45 -8.98 18.81 -1.18
C LEU A 45 -8.58 18.74 0.30
N CYS A 46 -9.27 17.99 1.14
CA CYS A 46 -9.10 18.05 2.60
C CYS A 46 -7.66 17.78 3.07
N SER A 47 -6.94 16.86 2.42
CA SER A 47 -5.56 16.51 2.78
C SER A 47 -4.51 17.42 2.15
N ALA A 48 -4.78 18.00 0.97
CA ALA A 48 -3.80 18.77 0.20
C ALA A 48 -3.97 20.30 0.35
N ASP A 49 -5.21 20.78 0.50
CA ASP A 49 -5.55 22.19 0.62
C ASP A 49 -6.89 22.37 1.38
N SER A 50 -6.81 22.27 2.70
CA SER A 50 -7.97 22.43 3.59
C SER A 50 -8.63 23.80 3.45
N SER A 51 -7.88 24.84 3.05
CA SER A 51 -8.42 26.19 2.86
C SER A 51 -9.42 26.25 1.70
N ARG A 52 -9.16 25.51 0.61
CA ARG A 52 -10.07 25.39 -0.54
C ARG A 52 -11.23 24.43 -0.29
N ALA A 53 -11.11 23.51 0.66
CA ALA A 53 -12.21 22.61 1.03
C ALA A 53 -13.35 23.34 1.77
N VAL A 54 -13.04 24.34 2.60
CA VAL A 54 -14.03 25.04 3.45
C VAL A 54 -15.17 25.71 2.65
N PRO A 55 -14.92 26.48 1.57
CA PRO A 55 -15.99 27.05 0.76
C PRO A 55 -16.94 26.00 0.16
N LEU A 56 -16.39 24.86 -0.28
CA LEU A 56 -17.16 23.76 -0.87
C LEU A 56 -18.04 23.06 0.17
N ILE A 57 -17.51 22.84 1.37
CA ILE A 57 -18.29 22.32 2.51
C ILE A 57 -19.48 23.24 2.81
N ASN A 58 -19.25 24.55 2.85
CA ASN A 58 -20.30 25.53 3.13
C ASN A 58 -21.36 25.56 2.01
N ALA A 59 -20.93 25.48 0.74
CA ALA A 59 -21.84 25.38 -0.40
C ALA A 59 -22.73 24.13 -0.30
N ALA A 60 -22.14 22.95 -0.07
CA ALA A 60 -22.88 21.71 0.14
C ALA A 60 -23.86 21.82 1.31
N LYS A 61 -23.42 22.35 2.45
CA LYS A 61 -24.26 22.53 3.64
C LYS A 61 -25.45 23.45 3.40
N SER A 62 -25.26 24.55 2.67
CA SER A 62 -26.32 25.53 2.37
C SER A 62 -27.48 24.97 1.53
N ARG A 63 -27.24 23.87 0.81
CA ARG A 63 -28.23 23.22 -0.07
C ARG A 63 -28.77 21.91 0.50
N LEU A 64 -28.34 21.52 1.70
CA LEU A 64 -28.65 20.21 2.29
C LEU A 64 -30.15 19.99 2.51
N GLU A 65 -30.94 21.02 2.83
CA GLU A 65 -32.40 20.87 3.03
C GLU A 65 -33.09 20.36 1.75
N HIS A 66 -32.65 20.85 0.58
CA HIS A 66 -33.20 20.51 -0.74
C HIS A 66 -32.56 19.28 -1.37
N ALA A 67 -31.53 18.70 -0.75
CA ALA A 67 -30.82 17.54 -1.27
C ALA A 67 -31.64 16.25 -1.17
N SER A 68 -31.36 15.31 -2.08
CA SER A 68 -31.90 13.96 -2.05
C SER A 68 -31.47 13.18 -0.80
N SER A 69 -32.15 12.08 -0.49
CA SER A 69 -31.75 11.19 0.62
C SER A 69 -30.33 10.64 0.42
N TYR A 70 -29.96 10.32 -0.81
CA TYR A 70 -28.62 9.86 -1.18
C TYR A 70 -27.55 10.93 -0.90
N GLU A 71 -27.77 12.15 -1.41
CA GLU A 71 -26.84 13.27 -1.19
C GLU A 71 -26.66 13.59 0.30
N LYS A 72 -27.74 13.52 1.09
CA LYS A 72 -27.70 13.70 2.54
C LYS A 72 -26.85 12.62 3.22
N ALA A 73 -27.02 11.36 2.85
CA ALA A 73 -26.25 10.25 3.42
C ALA A 73 -24.76 10.35 3.07
N VAL A 74 -24.42 10.63 1.81
CA VAL A 74 -23.01 10.84 1.39
C VAL A 74 -22.42 12.06 2.11
N PHE A 75 -23.18 13.15 2.22
CA PHE A 75 -22.74 14.34 2.94
C PHE A 75 -22.43 14.03 4.40
N GLU A 76 -23.31 13.32 5.10
CA GLU A 76 -23.12 12.93 6.51
C GLU A 76 -21.84 12.08 6.69
N ALA A 77 -21.68 11.03 5.89
CA ALA A 77 -20.52 10.14 5.98
C ALA A 77 -19.20 10.86 5.64
N VAL A 78 -19.18 11.67 4.58
CA VAL A 78 -17.97 12.39 4.15
C VAL A 78 -17.62 13.54 5.08
N MET A 79 -18.61 14.31 5.55
CA MET A 79 -18.37 15.38 6.53
C MET A 79 -17.79 14.85 7.83
N TYR A 80 -18.26 13.69 8.30
CA TYR A 80 -17.69 13.05 9.47
C TYR A 80 -16.25 12.57 9.20
N LEU A 81 -16.01 11.95 8.04
CA LEU A 81 -14.70 11.46 7.64
C LEU A 81 -13.62 12.55 7.58
N ILE A 82 -13.96 13.77 7.15
CA ILE A 82 -13.02 14.89 7.07
C ILE A 82 -12.94 15.72 8.36
N SER A 83 -13.66 15.33 9.42
CA SER A 83 -13.62 16.04 10.69
C SER A 83 -12.29 15.82 11.43
N PRO A 84 -11.73 16.85 12.10
CA PRO A 84 -10.44 16.73 12.81
C PRO A 84 -10.44 15.68 13.91
N ASP A 85 -11.56 15.52 14.62
CA ASP A 85 -11.71 14.65 15.78
C ASP A 85 -12.42 13.33 15.45
N ARG A 86 -12.38 12.88 14.18
CA ARG A 86 -13.11 11.67 13.76
C ARG A 86 -12.67 10.45 14.57
N ASP A 87 -13.65 9.63 14.92
CA ASP A 87 -13.42 8.25 15.31
C ASP A 87 -13.53 7.37 14.07
N ASP A 88 -12.44 6.69 13.70
CA ASP A 88 -12.41 5.89 12.48
C ASP A 88 -13.45 4.74 12.51
N ASP A 89 -13.82 4.19 13.69
CA ASP A 89 -14.85 3.15 13.79
C ASP A 89 -16.24 3.72 13.48
N LEU A 90 -16.56 4.91 13.99
CA LEU A 90 -17.84 5.58 13.69
C LEU A 90 -17.88 6.01 12.21
N ALA A 91 -16.75 6.40 11.62
CA ALA A 91 -16.69 6.69 10.20
C ALA A 91 -17.00 5.45 9.35
N VAL A 92 -16.49 4.26 9.73
CA VAL A 92 -16.87 2.99 9.08
C VAL A 92 -18.35 2.67 9.28
N GLU A 93 -18.90 2.88 10.47
CA GLU A 93 -20.32 2.65 10.76
C GLU A 93 -21.24 3.53 9.91
N LEU A 94 -20.91 4.82 9.74
CA LEU A 94 -21.66 5.73 8.87
C LEU A 94 -21.65 5.28 7.41
N HIS A 95 -20.50 4.79 6.91
CA HIS A 95 -20.43 4.22 5.56
C HIS A 95 -21.21 2.91 5.45
N SER A 96 -21.17 2.05 6.47
CA SER A 96 -21.95 0.81 6.52
C SER A 96 -23.44 1.10 6.40
N LYS A 97 -23.95 2.07 7.18
CA LYS A 97 -25.34 2.54 7.13
C LYS A 97 -25.70 3.11 5.76
N LEU A 98 -24.84 3.97 5.19
CA LEU A 98 -25.02 4.49 3.83
C LEU A 98 -25.18 3.34 2.82
N LEU A 99 -24.33 2.32 2.89
CA LEU A 99 -24.36 1.17 1.98
C LEU A 99 -25.53 0.22 2.25
N GLN A 100 -26.20 0.28 3.41
CA GLN A 100 -27.46 -0.45 3.64
C GLN A 100 -28.61 0.22 2.87
N ASP A 101 -28.65 1.55 2.89
CA ASP A 101 -29.68 2.33 2.21
C ASP A 101 -29.42 2.44 0.69
N PHE A 102 -28.14 2.50 0.29
CA PHE A 102 -27.68 2.70 -1.08
C PHE A 102 -26.60 1.66 -1.49
N PRO A 103 -26.95 0.36 -1.57
CA PRO A 103 -25.97 -0.71 -1.80
C PRO A 103 -25.28 -0.66 -3.16
N ARG A 104 -25.78 0.11 -4.13
CA ARG A 104 -25.14 0.31 -5.45
C ARG A 104 -24.07 1.40 -5.45
N ASP A 105 -23.87 2.11 -4.34
CA ASP A 105 -22.84 3.16 -4.26
C ASP A 105 -21.45 2.56 -4.01
N LEU A 106 -20.86 2.03 -5.08
CA LEU A 106 -19.52 1.45 -5.05
C LEU A 106 -18.43 2.47 -4.71
N VAL A 107 -18.65 3.78 -4.91
CA VAL A 107 -17.65 4.80 -4.54
C VAL A 107 -17.62 5.04 -3.04
N SER A 108 -18.77 5.04 -2.38
CA SER A 108 -18.82 5.05 -0.91
C SER A 108 -18.22 3.75 -0.34
N LEU A 109 -18.43 2.61 -0.99
CA LEU A 109 -17.75 1.35 -0.64
C LEU A 109 -16.23 1.48 -0.76
N LYS A 110 -15.71 1.98 -1.90
CA LYS A 110 -14.27 2.13 -2.10
C LYS A 110 -13.65 3.09 -1.08
N ARG A 111 -14.35 4.19 -0.74
CA ARG A 111 -13.92 5.12 0.31
C ARG A 111 -13.83 4.44 1.67
N ALA A 112 -14.84 3.65 2.03
CA ALA A 112 -14.85 2.90 3.27
C ALA A 112 -13.76 1.81 3.31
N GLN A 113 -13.51 1.13 2.18
CA GLN A 113 -12.40 0.19 2.04
C GLN A 113 -11.05 0.88 2.28
N VAL A 114 -10.81 2.06 1.69
CA VAL A 114 -9.57 2.83 1.91
C VAL A 114 -9.43 3.21 3.39
N LEU A 115 -10.52 3.64 4.05
CA LEU A 115 -10.51 3.88 5.50
C LEU A 115 -10.12 2.61 6.27
N CYS A 116 -10.74 1.46 5.97
CA CYS A 116 -10.41 0.19 6.61
C CYS A 116 -8.96 -0.25 6.37
N PHE A 117 -8.40 0.04 5.19
CA PHE A 117 -6.99 -0.21 4.87
C PHE A 117 -6.07 0.58 5.81
N TYR A 118 -6.31 1.88 5.98
CA TYR A 118 -5.53 2.72 6.92
C TYR A 118 -5.80 2.41 8.39
N MET A 119 -6.92 1.76 8.72
CA MET A 119 -7.15 1.22 10.06
C MET A 119 -6.43 -0.11 10.29
N GLY A 120 -5.88 -0.75 9.25
CA GLY A 120 -5.36 -2.11 9.30
C GLY A 120 -6.44 -3.13 9.63
N ARG A 121 -7.67 -2.92 9.14
CA ARG A 121 -8.88 -3.72 9.44
C ARG A 121 -9.49 -4.33 8.17
N PRO A 122 -8.80 -5.29 7.52
CA PRO A 122 -9.36 -5.98 6.34
C PRO A 122 -10.65 -6.74 6.66
N ASP A 123 -10.87 -7.14 7.91
CA ASP A 123 -12.12 -7.77 8.36
C ASP A 123 -13.33 -6.83 8.27
N LEU A 124 -13.15 -5.54 8.54
CA LEU A 124 -14.21 -4.54 8.38
C LEU A 124 -14.47 -4.28 6.89
N SER A 125 -13.41 -4.16 6.09
CA SER A 125 -13.55 -4.02 4.63
C SER A 125 -14.30 -5.22 4.03
N LEU A 126 -13.98 -6.45 4.44
CA LEU A 126 -14.65 -7.64 3.92
C LEU A 126 -16.16 -7.60 4.20
N LYS A 127 -16.54 -7.27 5.44
CA LYS A 127 -17.97 -7.18 5.84
C LYS A 127 -18.74 -6.16 5.00
N LEU A 128 -18.14 -5.01 4.70
CA LEU A 128 -18.77 -3.98 3.87
C LEU A 128 -19.00 -4.46 2.44
N VAL A 129 -18.03 -5.18 1.87
CA VAL A 129 -18.14 -5.71 0.50
C VAL A 129 -19.16 -6.84 0.45
N GLU A 130 -19.12 -7.79 1.40
CA GLU A 130 -20.09 -8.88 1.50
C GLU A 130 -21.52 -8.37 1.68
N GLN A 131 -21.72 -7.25 2.38
CA GLN A 131 -23.04 -6.62 2.55
C GLN A 131 -23.68 -6.23 1.22
N VAL A 132 -22.90 -5.69 0.27
CA VAL A 132 -23.44 -5.15 -1.00
C VAL A 132 -23.22 -6.06 -2.20
N LEU A 133 -22.37 -7.08 -2.08
CA LEU A 133 -22.04 -8.02 -3.16
C LEU A 133 -23.27 -8.61 -3.86
N PRO A 134 -24.33 -9.09 -3.17
CA PRO A 134 -25.48 -9.71 -3.85
C PRO A 134 -26.23 -8.78 -4.81
N ILE A 135 -26.10 -7.46 -4.65
CA ILE A 135 -26.79 -6.46 -5.48
C ILE A 135 -25.91 -5.97 -6.64
N ASN A 136 -24.60 -6.21 -6.54
CA ASN A 136 -23.59 -5.71 -7.48
C ASN A 136 -22.79 -6.85 -8.12
N ASP A 137 -23.26 -8.10 -8.07
CA ASP A 137 -22.51 -9.29 -8.49
C ASP A 137 -22.22 -9.37 -10.00
N HIS A 138 -22.80 -8.46 -10.79
CA HIS A 138 -22.55 -8.27 -12.21
C HIS A 138 -21.50 -7.19 -12.52
N GLU A 139 -21.14 -6.35 -11.53
CA GLU A 139 -20.12 -5.31 -11.68
C GLU A 139 -18.73 -5.96 -11.55
N ASP A 140 -17.75 -5.52 -12.33
CA ASP A 140 -16.36 -5.99 -12.26
C ASP A 140 -15.65 -5.50 -10.99
N TYR A 141 -15.74 -4.20 -10.69
CA TYR A 141 -15.01 -3.55 -9.59
C TYR A 141 -15.31 -4.16 -8.20
N ILE A 142 -16.49 -4.75 -8.00
CA ILE A 142 -16.86 -5.38 -6.72
C ILE A 142 -15.93 -6.55 -6.38
N TYR A 143 -15.43 -7.25 -7.40
CA TYR A 143 -14.61 -8.44 -7.20
C TYR A 143 -13.17 -8.09 -6.85
N GLY A 144 -12.61 -7.02 -7.41
CA GLY A 144 -11.36 -6.44 -6.90
C GLY A 144 -11.51 -5.96 -5.46
N MET A 145 -12.63 -5.30 -5.13
CA MET A 145 -12.94 -4.89 -3.76
C MET A 145 -13.17 -6.07 -2.81
N LEU A 146 -13.59 -7.22 -3.29
CA LEU A 146 -13.76 -8.46 -2.53
C LEU A 146 -12.44 -9.21 -2.34
N ALA A 147 -11.64 -9.34 -3.41
CA ALA A 147 -10.41 -10.13 -3.41
C ALA A 147 -9.35 -9.55 -2.46
N PHE A 148 -9.21 -8.22 -2.42
CA PHE A 148 -8.19 -7.56 -1.61
C PHE A 148 -8.34 -7.78 -0.08
N PRO A 149 -9.51 -7.59 0.57
CA PRO A 149 -9.62 -7.92 1.98
C PRO A 149 -9.54 -9.43 2.26
N LEU A 150 -9.88 -10.30 1.30
CA LEU A 150 -9.71 -11.75 1.44
C LEU A 150 -8.23 -12.14 1.49
N LEU A 151 -7.40 -11.61 0.59
CA LEU A 151 -5.95 -11.89 0.60
C LEU A 151 -5.29 -11.32 1.87
N GLU A 152 -5.69 -10.13 2.32
CA GLU A 152 -5.17 -9.51 3.55
C GLU A 152 -5.57 -10.25 4.83
N LEU A 153 -6.54 -11.18 4.74
CA LEU A 153 -6.96 -12.09 5.80
C LEU A 153 -6.36 -13.50 5.65
N GLY A 154 -5.46 -13.71 4.68
CA GLY A 154 -4.85 -15.00 4.39
C GLY A 154 -5.76 -15.99 3.66
N ARG A 155 -6.94 -15.56 3.17
CA ARG A 155 -7.91 -16.41 2.46
C ARG A 155 -7.60 -16.48 0.96
N MET A 156 -6.40 -16.96 0.61
CA MET A 156 -5.84 -16.89 -0.75
C MET A 156 -6.72 -17.58 -1.81
N GLU A 157 -7.27 -18.76 -1.51
CA GLU A 157 -8.17 -19.46 -2.44
C GLU A 157 -9.47 -18.68 -2.72
N ASP A 158 -10.02 -18.00 -1.71
CA ASP A 158 -11.20 -17.15 -1.88
C ASP A 158 -10.85 -15.89 -2.68
N ALA A 159 -9.69 -15.28 -2.39
CA ALA A 159 -9.18 -14.12 -3.11
C ALA A 159 -8.94 -14.44 -4.59
N GLU A 160 -8.37 -15.60 -4.92
CA GLU A 160 -8.15 -16.02 -6.31
C GLU A 160 -9.47 -16.19 -7.05
N ARG A 161 -10.48 -16.81 -6.41
CA ARG A 161 -11.81 -16.97 -7.02
C ARG A 161 -12.48 -15.63 -7.27
N ALA A 162 -12.42 -14.71 -6.32
CA ALA A 162 -12.95 -13.37 -6.47
C ALA A 162 -12.22 -12.62 -7.60
N GLY A 163 -10.89 -12.56 -7.57
CA GLY A 163 -10.08 -11.89 -8.59
C GLY A 163 -10.31 -12.44 -10.00
N LYS A 164 -10.40 -13.78 -10.15
CA LYS A 164 -10.72 -14.41 -11.44
C LYS A 164 -12.11 -14.01 -11.95
N LYS A 165 -13.10 -13.96 -11.06
CA LYS A 165 -14.46 -13.57 -11.44
C LYS A 165 -14.52 -12.11 -11.93
N GLY A 166 -13.84 -11.19 -11.25
CA GLY A 166 -13.71 -9.80 -11.72
C GLY A 166 -13.02 -9.71 -13.07
N TYR A 167 -11.89 -10.42 -13.22
CA TYR A 167 -11.13 -10.48 -14.48
C TYR A 167 -11.91 -11.11 -15.65
N GLU A 168 -12.78 -12.09 -15.38
CA GLU A 168 -13.66 -12.69 -16.38
C GLU A 168 -14.72 -11.71 -16.90
N ILE A 169 -15.21 -10.81 -16.05
CA ILE A 169 -16.17 -9.74 -16.41
C ILE A 169 -15.45 -8.65 -17.20
N ASN A 170 -14.32 -8.15 -16.67
CA ASN A 170 -13.51 -7.13 -17.30
C ASN A 170 -12.01 -7.44 -17.15
N LYS A 171 -11.39 -7.84 -18.25
CA LYS A 171 -9.95 -8.16 -18.30
C LYS A 171 -9.06 -6.94 -18.09
N GLU A 172 -9.60 -5.72 -18.23
CA GLU A 172 -8.85 -4.48 -18.08
C GLU A 172 -8.96 -3.88 -16.67
N ASP A 173 -9.77 -4.45 -15.77
CA ASP A 173 -9.90 -3.98 -14.39
C ASP A 173 -8.57 -4.14 -13.62
N PRO A 174 -7.90 -3.04 -13.25
CA PRO A 174 -6.58 -3.12 -12.64
C PRO A 174 -6.63 -3.70 -11.22
N TRP A 175 -7.75 -3.63 -10.51
CA TRP A 175 -7.87 -4.17 -9.15
C TRP A 175 -7.95 -5.69 -9.14
N SER A 176 -8.69 -6.29 -10.07
CA SER A 176 -8.73 -7.75 -10.24
C SER A 176 -7.37 -8.29 -10.68
N GLN A 177 -6.68 -7.61 -11.60
CA GLN A 177 -5.32 -7.97 -12.01
C GLN A 177 -4.34 -7.88 -10.84
N HIS A 178 -4.38 -6.77 -10.09
CA HIS A 178 -3.56 -6.54 -8.90
C HIS A 178 -3.77 -7.64 -7.83
N ALA A 179 -5.02 -7.93 -7.48
CA ALA A 179 -5.34 -8.97 -6.49
C ALA A 179 -4.90 -10.38 -6.93
N LEU A 180 -5.00 -10.71 -8.23
CA LEU A 180 -4.48 -11.98 -8.74
C LEU A 180 -2.95 -12.06 -8.67
N CYS A 181 -2.26 -10.95 -8.94
CA CYS A 181 -0.81 -10.90 -8.79
C CYS A 181 -0.38 -11.14 -7.33
N HIS A 182 -1.07 -10.52 -6.36
CA HIS A 182 -0.86 -10.78 -4.93
C HIS A 182 -0.96 -12.28 -4.60
N VAL A 183 -2.05 -12.94 -5.02
CA VAL A 183 -2.24 -14.38 -4.78
C VAL A 183 -1.09 -15.19 -5.39
N TYR A 184 -0.74 -14.92 -6.65
CA TYR A 184 0.34 -15.65 -7.33
C TYR A 184 1.69 -15.42 -6.66
N GLN A 185 1.98 -14.20 -6.23
CA GLN A 185 3.20 -13.86 -5.51
C GLN A 185 3.27 -14.54 -4.13
N TYR A 186 2.17 -14.51 -3.37
CA TYR A 186 2.09 -15.11 -2.04
C TYR A 186 2.36 -16.63 -2.10
N GLU A 187 1.78 -17.31 -3.09
CA GLU A 187 1.95 -18.75 -3.33
C GLU A 187 3.24 -19.10 -4.10
N CYS A 188 4.16 -18.15 -4.26
CA CYS A 188 5.44 -18.34 -4.96
C CYS A 188 5.28 -18.78 -6.43
N ARG A 189 4.14 -18.49 -7.07
CA ARG A 189 3.89 -18.66 -8.52
C ARG A 189 4.50 -17.50 -9.32
N PHE A 190 5.76 -17.14 -9.05
CA PHE A 190 6.39 -15.89 -9.53
C PHE A 190 6.40 -15.75 -11.06
N LYS A 191 6.74 -16.82 -11.78
CA LYS A 191 6.75 -16.82 -13.24
C LYS A 191 5.35 -16.55 -13.81
N ALA A 192 4.34 -17.24 -13.28
CA ALA A 192 2.95 -17.06 -13.71
C ALA A 192 2.43 -15.65 -13.39
N ALA A 193 2.81 -15.09 -12.24
CA ALA A 193 2.50 -13.71 -11.87
C ALA A 193 3.05 -12.72 -12.89
N VAL A 194 4.34 -12.84 -13.23
CA VAL A 194 5.01 -11.99 -14.22
C VAL A 194 4.38 -12.12 -15.60
N GLU A 195 4.12 -13.34 -16.07
CA GLU A 195 3.51 -13.57 -17.39
C GLU A 195 2.10 -12.94 -17.45
N PHE A 196 1.26 -13.21 -16.45
CA PHE A 196 -0.08 -12.66 -16.35
C PHE A 196 -0.09 -11.12 -16.32
N MET A 197 0.78 -10.52 -15.50
CA MET A 197 0.86 -9.07 -15.35
C MET A 197 1.38 -8.39 -16.62
N ASN A 198 2.37 -8.97 -17.31
CA ASN A 198 2.85 -8.45 -18.59
C ASN A 198 1.77 -8.49 -19.68
N ASP A 199 0.95 -9.54 -19.72
CA ASP A 199 -0.18 -9.63 -20.65
C ASP A 199 -1.23 -8.53 -20.38
N CYS A 200 -1.37 -8.12 -19.12
CA CYS A 200 -2.29 -7.07 -18.69
C CYS A 200 -1.73 -5.65 -18.86
N ALA A 201 -0.39 -5.48 -18.90
CA ALA A 201 0.28 -4.18 -18.80
C ALA A 201 -0.16 -3.12 -19.81
N ARG A 202 -0.70 -3.55 -20.97
CA ARG A 202 -1.23 -2.64 -22.01
C ARG A 202 -2.41 -1.80 -21.52
N SER A 203 -3.20 -2.29 -20.55
CA SER A 203 -4.36 -1.55 -20.01
C SER A 203 -3.96 -0.50 -18.97
N TRP A 204 -2.69 -0.41 -18.55
CA TRP A 204 -2.31 0.42 -17.41
C TRP A 204 -1.97 1.88 -17.76
N SER A 205 -1.69 2.20 -19.03
CA SER A 205 -1.29 3.55 -19.45
C SER A 205 -2.27 4.66 -19.02
N PRO A 206 -3.61 4.45 -19.00
CA PRO A 206 -4.58 5.44 -18.52
C PRO A 206 -4.69 5.58 -17.00
N LEU A 207 -4.07 4.68 -16.23
CA LEU A 207 -4.23 4.63 -14.77
C LEU A 207 -3.47 5.75 -14.05
N SER A 208 -3.83 6.01 -12.79
CA SER A 208 -3.09 6.91 -11.92
C SER A 208 -1.64 6.46 -11.74
N SER A 209 -0.74 7.38 -11.35
CA SER A 209 0.68 7.04 -11.11
C SER A 209 0.81 5.92 -10.08
N PHE A 210 -0.01 5.95 -9.02
CA PHE A 210 -0.08 4.87 -8.02
C PHE A 210 -0.34 3.52 -8.65
N MET A 211 -1.50 3.30 -9.28
CA MET A 211 -1.85 1.97 -9.78
C MET A 211 -0.91 1.49 -10.89
N TYR A 212 -0.49 2.40 -11.79
CA TYR A 212 0.47 2.08 -12.83
C TYR A 212 1.79 1.59 -12.25
N THR A 213 2.42 2.38 -11.37
CA THR A 213 3.72 2.03 -10.78
C THR A 213 3.62 0.90 -9.78
N HIS A 214 2.50 0.73 -9.09
CA HIS A 214 2.28 -0.33 -8.11
C HIS A 214 2.13 -1.71 -8.77
N ASN A 215 1.44 -1.79 -9.90
CA ASN A 215 1.40 -3.02 -10.69
C ASN A 215 2.79 -3.41 -11.19
N TRP A 216 3.58 -2.45 -11.68
CA TRP A 216 4.98 -2.70 -12.04
C TRP A 216 5.88 -3.04 -10.85
N TRP A 217 5.61 -2.47 -9.68
CA TRP A 217 6.29 -2.81 -8.43
C TRP A 217 6.10 -4.29 -8.07
N HIS A 218 4.88 -4.83 -8.19
CA HIS A 218 4.64 -6.26 -8.00
C HIS A 218 5.37 -7.14 -9.02
N VAL A 219 5.43 -6.72 -10.30
CA VAL A 219 6.20 -7.43 -11.33
C VAL A 219 7.69 -7.45 -10.95
N ALA A 220 8.24 -6.31 -10.51
CA ALA A 220 9.61 -6.21 -10.04
C ALA A 220 9.88 -7.11 -8.83
N LEU A 221 8.95 -7.16 -7.85
CA LEU A 221 9.05 -8.06 -6.71
C LEU A 221 8.98 -9.52 -7.11
N CYS A 222 8.11 -9.91 -8.02
CA CYS A 222 8.04 -11.30 -8.48
C CYS A 222 9.34 -11.73 -9.19
N TYR A 223 9.96 -10.84 -9.97
CA TYR A 223 11.29 -11.11 -10.53
C TYR A 223 12.36 -11.23 -9.44
N LEU A 224 12.36 -10.31 -8.47
CA LEU A 224 13.31 -10.31 -7.34
C LEU A 224 13.18 -11.58 -6.50
N GLU A 225 11.98 -11.88 -6.02
CA GLU A 225 11.68 -13.03 -5.18
C GLU A 225 11.83 -14.36 -5.93
N GLY A 226 11.57 -14.39 -7.25
CA GLY A 226 11.84 -15.57 -8.09
C GLY A 226 13.30 -15.71 -8.54
N HIS A 227 14.21 -14.89 -8.02
CA HIS A 227 15.65 -14.91 -8.33
C HIS A 227 15.99 -14.72 -9.82
N ALA A 228 15.28 -13.82 -10.50
CA ALA A 228 15.73 -13.34 -11.80
C ALA A 228 17.00 -12.47 -11.68
N PRO A 229 17.76 -12.27 -12.77
CA PRO A 229 18.89 -11.33 -12.76
C PRO A 229 18.45 -9.95 -12.26
N MET A 230 19.23 -9.37 -11.34
CA MET A 230 18.92 -8.10 -10.67
C MET A 230 18.75 -6.95 -11.67
N GLU A 231 19.43 -7.02 -12.83
CA GLU A 231 19.26 -6.08 -13.94
C GLU A 231 17.82 -6.01 -14.42
N LYS A 232 17.07 -7.13 -14.45
CA LYS A 232 15.64 -7.09 -14.84
C LYS A 232 14.81 -6.28 -13.85
N VAL A 233 15.09 -6.39 -12.55
CA VAL A 233 14.41 -5.62 -11.50
C VAL A 233 14.75 -4.14 -11.62
N ARG A 234 16.02 -3.81 -11.88
CA ARG A 234 16.49 -2.45 -12.14
C ARG A 234 15.83 -1.86 -13.39
N ASP A 235 15.74 -2.62 -14.48
CA ASP A 235 15.16 -2.14 -15.73
C ASP A 235 13.67 -1.79 -15.56
N ILE A 236 12.92 -2.55 -14.74
CA ILE A 236 11.53 -2.20 -14.38
C ILE A 236 11.49 -0.94 -13.50
N TYR A 237 12.39 -0.84 -12.52
CA TYR A 237 12.50 0.38 -11.71
C TYR A 237 12.71 1.60 -12.61
N ASP A 238 13.63 1.54 -13.57
CA ASP A 238 13.96 2.67 -14.44
C ASP A 238 12.84 2.98 -15.43
N GLU A 239 12.42 1.99 -16.22
CA GLU A 239 11.56 2.21 -17.38
C GLU A 239 10.06 2.26 -17.04
N CYS A 240 9.66 1.64 -15.93
CA CYS A 240 8.25 1.51 -15.58
C CYS A 240 7.86 2.26 -14.30
N ILE A 241 8.75 2.38 -13.31
CA ILE A 241 8.45 3.10 -12.06
C ILE A 241 8.95 4.53 -12.15
N TRP A 242 10.26 4.73 -12.31
CA TRP A 242 10.89 6.05 -12.27
C TRP A 242 10.47 6.95 -13.42
N LYS A 243 10.42 6.40 -14.64
CA LYS A 243 10.01 7.10 -15.86
C LYS A 243 8.58 7.67 -15.80
N GLU A 244 7.72 7.16 -14.93
CA GLU A 244 6.38 7.72 -14.71
C GLU A 244 6.44 9.20 -14.29
N LEU A 245 7.51 9.66 -13.65
CA LEU A 245 7.72 11.07 -13.31
C LEU A 245 7.75 11.99 -14.54
N GLU A 246 8.05 11.45 -15.73
CA GLU A 246 8.05 12.20 -16.99
C GLU A 246 6.63 12.36 -17.57
N ARG A 247 5.65 11.59 -17.08
CA ARG A 247 4.27 11.65 -17.59
C ARG A 247 3.59 12.94 -17.17
N SER A 248 2.88 13.59 -18.10
CA SER A 248 2.11 14.80 -17.80
C SER A 248 1.03 14.53 -16.75
N GLY A 249 1.14 15.20 -15.60
CA GLY A 249 0.20 15.01 -14.49
C GLY A 249 0.53 13.82 -13.58
N ALA A 250 1.74 13.28 -13.66
CA ALA A 250 2.25 12.33 -12.68
C ALA A 250 2.18 12.89 -11.25
N VAL A 251 1.97 12.01 -10.28
CA VAL A 251 1.94 12.35 -8.85
C VAL A 251 3.20 11.80 -8.19
N PRO A 252 4.24 12.63 -7.95
CA PRO A 252 5.54 12.12 -7.50
C PRO A 252 5.49 11.32 -6.21
N ALA A 253 4.66 11.69 -5.24
CA ALA A 253 4.51 10.94 -3.98
C ALA A 253 4.05 9.47 -4.23
N GLU A 254 3.17 9.25 -5.20
CA GLU A 254 2.69 7.89 -5.56
C GLU A 254 3.80 7.07 -6.23
N VAL A 255 4.65 7.70 -7.05
CA VAL A 255 5.80 7.05 -7.69
C VAL A 255 6.88 6.74 -6.66
N TYR A 256 7.21 7.71 -5.81
CA TYR A 256 8.27 7.59 -4.81
C TYR A 256 7.97 6.50 -3.80
N LEU A 257 6.72 6.33 -3.36
CA LEU A 257 6.31 5.24 -2.48
C LEU A 257 6.70 3.86 -3.04
N ASN A 258 6.36 3.61 -4.31
CA ASN A 258 6.67 2.34 -4.97
C ASN A 258 8.18 2.20 -5.23
N ALA A 259 8.84 3.28 -5.65
CA ALA A 259 10.27 3.29 -5.91
C ALA A 259 11.08 2.98 -4.63
N ILE A 260 10.80 3.67 -3.52
CA ILE A 260 11.56 3.50 -2.27
C ILE A 260 11.26 2.16 -1.60
N GLY A 261 10.01 1.67 -1.68
CA GLY A 261 9.65 0.34 -1.19
C GLY A 261 10.39 -0.77 -1.93
N LEU A 262 10.56 -0.65 -3.26
CA LEU A 262 11.39 -1.59 -4.03
C LEU A 262 12.87 -1.48 -3.68
N LEU A 263 13.40 -0.27 -3.50
CA LEU A 263 14.80 -0.09 -3.15
C LEU A 263 15.14 -0.71 -1.79
N LEU A 264 14.29 -0.56 -0.77
CA LEU A 264 14.54 -1.20 0.52
C LEU A 264 14.68 -2.73 0.38
N ARG A 265 13.79 -3.36 -0.39
CA ARG A 265 13.86 -4.81 -0.72
C ARG A 265 15.16 -5.18 -1.41
N VAL A 266 15.53 -4.45 -2.46
CA VAL A 266 16.76 -4.66 -3.22
C VAL A 266 17.99 -4.56 -2.32
N TYR A 267 18.03 -3.58 -1.42
CA TYR A 267 19.17 -3.37 -0.53
C TYR A 267 19.32 -4.49 0.50
N ILE A 268 18.21 -4.97 1.08
CA ILE A 268 18.23 -6.11 2.00
C ILE A 268 18.69 -7.39 1.28
N GLN A 269 18.32 -7.57 0.01
CA GLN A 269 18.75 -8.71 -0.80
C GLN A 269 20.14 -8.53 -1.44
N GLY A 270 20.85 -7.44 -1.14
CA GLY A 270 22.24 -7.21 -1.58
C GLY A 270 22.39 -6.67 -3.01
N GLY A 271 21.34 -6.12 -3.63
CA GLY A 271 21.36 -5.60 -5.00
C GLY A 271 21.89 -4.16 -5.18
N HIS A 272 22.57 -3.60 -4.17
CA HIS A 272 23.02 -2.21 -4.14
C HIS A 272 23.97 -1.86 -5.32
N ASP A 273 24.91 -2.74 -5.66
CA ASP A 273 25.87 -2.49 -6.75
C ASP A 273 25.18 -2.34 -8.12
N VAL A 274 24.11 -3.10 -8.36
CA VAL A 274 23.36 -3.07 -9.62
C VAL A 274 22.52 -1.80 -9.73
N PHE A 275 22.00 -1.32 -8.60
CA PHE A 275 21.17 -0.11 -8.53
C PHE A 275 21.97 1.19 -8.44
N GLY A 276 23.22 1.14 -7.99
CA GLY A 276 24.12 2.30 -7.93
C GLY A 276 23.52 3.48 -7.16
N ASP A 277 23.58 4.68 -7.73
CA ASP A 277 23.17 5.93 -7.06
C ASP A 277 21.66 6.16 -6.96
N ARG A 278 20.80 5.21 -7.38
CA ARG A 278 19.33 5.39 -7.42
C ARG A 278 18.73 5.73 -6.06
N LEU A 279 19.18 5.06 -4.99
CA LEU A 279 18.71 5.38 -3.63
C LEU A 279 19.11 6.79 -3.22
N LYS A 280 20.34 7.20 -3.52
CA LYS A 280 20.82 8.57 -3.22
C LYS A 280 20.02 9.62 -3.99
N ASN A 281 19.75 9.39 -5.27
CA ASN A 281 18.95 10.28 -6.10
C ASN A 281 17.51 10.41 -5.57
N LEU A 282 16.90 9.31 -5.16
CA LEU A 282 15.56 9.33 -4.56
C LEU A 282 15.57 9.98 -3.17
N ALA A 283 16.55 9.69 -2.31
CA ALA A 283 16.67 10.33 -1.01
C ALA A 283 16.79 11.86 -1.12
N ASN A 284 17.55 12.37 -2.10
CA ASN A 284 17.61 13.80 -2.39
C ASN A 284 16.25 14.41 -2.74
N CYS A 285 15.39 13.66 -3.45
CA CYS A 285 14.02 14.09 -3.74
C CYS A 285 13.13 14.05 -2.49
N LEU A 286 13.31 13.03 -1.65
CA LEU A 286 12.53 12.81 -0.43
C LEU A 286 12.94 13.71 0.74
N ALA A 287 14.05 14.45 0.62
CA ALA A 287 14.46 15.48 1.58
C ALA A 287 13.57 16.74 1.51
N ASP A 288 12.75 16.88 0.47
CA ASP A 288 11.72 17.91 0.37
C ASP A 288 10.53 17.57 1.31
N GLU A 289 10.27 18.47 2.25
CA GLU A 289 9.24 18.34 3.28
C GLU A 289 7.82 18.31 2.69
N ALA A 290 7.64 18.71 1.43
CA ALA A 290 6.37 18.57 0.71
C ALA A 290 5.91 17.10 0.56
N PHE A 291 6.83 16.13 0.69
CA PHE A 291 6.52 14.70 0.64
C PHE A 291 6.32 14.06 2.01
N TRP A 292 6.49 14.83 3.10
CA TRP A 292 6.39 14.32 4.46
C TRP A 292 4.94 14.41 4.97
N PHE A 293 4.60 13.51 5.89
CA PHE A 293 3.31 13.43 6.57
C PHE A 293 2.12 13.12 5.65
N LEU A 294 2.38 12.76 4.39
CA LEU A 294 1.35 12.35 3.44
C LEU A 294 0.77 10.99 3.84
N GLU A 295 1.64 10.00 4.04
CA GLU A 295 1.28 8.62 4.33
C GLU A 295 2.31 7.99 5.28
N TRP A 296 1.87 7.29 6.33
CA TRP A 296 2.78 6.72 7.34
C TRP A 296 3.78 5.74 6.75
N HIS A 297 3.32 4.87 5.83
CA HIS A 297 4.21 3.94 5.14
C HIS A 297 5.31 4.66 4.35
N LEU A 298 4.96 5.73 3.62
CA LEU A 298 5.93 6.54 2.89
C LEU A 298 6.92 7.20 3.86
N ASP A 299 6.42 7.83 4.93
CA ASP A 299 7.27 8.51 5.93
C ASP A 299 8.29 7.54 6.56
N ILE A 300 7.90 6.31 6.87
CA ILE A 300 8.80 5.28 7.42
C ILE A 300 9.89 4.89 6.40
N LEU A 301 9.53 4.75 5.13
CA LEU A 301 10.52 4.46 4.08
C LEU A 301 11.45 5.65 3.80
N ILE A 302 10.94 6.89 3.92
CA ILE A 302 11.75 8.11 3.83
C ILE A 302 12.77 8.15 4.99
N LEU A 303 12.35 7.81 6.22
CA LEU A 303 13.26 7.74 7.36
C LEU A 303 14.42 6.80 7.11
N TRP A 304 14.15 5.60 6.57
CA TRP A 304 15.21 4.68 6.14
C TRP A 304 16.11 5.33 5.08
N ALA A 305 15.53 5.88 4.01
CA ALA A 305 16.29 6.42 2.89
C ALA A 305 17.24 7.55 3.32
N LEU A 306 16.72 8.51 4.09
CA LEU A 306 17.47 9.67 4.57
C LEU A 306 18.56 9.24 5.56
N SER A 307 18.24 8.39 6.53
CA SER A 307 19.23 7.92 7.51
C SER A 307 20.34 7.09 6.85
N TYR A 308 19.98 6.18 5.95
CA TYR A 308 20.92 5.33 5.22
C TYR A 308 21.84 6.11 4.28
N THR A 309 21.34 7.17 3.66
CA THR A 309 22.13 8.02 2.74
C THR A 309 22.92 9.13 3.45
N GLY A 310 22.79 9.24 4.79
CA GLY A 310 23.55 10.18 5.61
C GLY A 310 22.88 11.54 5.82
N GLU A 311 21.65 11.73 5.35
CA GLU A 311 20.83 12.93 5.57
C GLU A 311 20.18 12.92 6.97
N ILE A 312 21.01 12.74 8.01
CA ILE A 312 20.56 12.46 9.39
C ILE A 312 19.67 13.56 9.95
N ASN A 313 20.05 14.83 9.79
CA ASN A 313 19.27 15.96 10.31
C ASN A 313 17.85 15.97 9.72
N LYS A 314 17.69 15.67 8.43
CA LYS A 314 16.39 15.60 7.77
C LYS A 314 15.56 14.41 8.26
N ALA A 315 16.21 13.26 8.50
CA ALA A 315 15.54 12.11 9.11
C ALA A 315 15.07 12.42 10.54
N GLU A 316 15.87 13.14 11.34
CA GLU A 316 15.48 13.58 12.68
C GLU A 316 14.30 14.56 12.66
N ASP A 317 14.32 15.55 11.77
CA ASP A 317 13.22 16.49 11.59
C ASP A 317 11.89 15.78 11.24
N LEU A 318 11.94 14.81 10.32
CA LEU A 318 10.79 13.98 9.96
C LEU A 318 10.28 13.18 11.16
N LEU A 319 11.18 12.51 11.90
CA LEU A 319 10.83 11.68 13.04
C LEU A 319 10.19 12.50 14.18
N GLU A 320 10.74 13.67 14.50
CA GLU A 320 10.15 14.58 15.49
C GLU A 320 8.80 15.13 15.02
N GLY A 321 8.65 15.40 13.72
CA GLY A 321 7.38 15.74 13.11
C GLY A 321 6.31 14.65 13.29
N LEU A 322 6.67 13.37 13.12
CA LEU A 322 5.78 12.23 13.35
C LEU A 322 5.35 12.11 14.82
N LYS A 323 6.28 12.33 15.77
CA LYS A 323 5.96 12.38 17.21
C LYS A 323 4.97 13.51 17.51
N SER A 324 5.19 14.69 16.95
CA SER A 324 4.28 15.84 17.05
C SER A 324 2.92 15.59 16.38
N ARG A 325 2.89 14.82 15.27
CA ARG A 325 1.63 14.39 14.63
C ARG A 325 0.82 13.49 15.57
N ILE A 326 1.44 12.52 16.23
CA ILE A 326 0.76 11.63 17.18
C ILE A 326 0.24 12.39 18.40
N SER A 327 1.03 13.30 18.99
CA SER A 327 0.61 14.03 20.20
C SER A 327 -0.65 14.88 20.00
N ARG A 328 -0.96 15.26 18.76
CA ARG A 328 -2.17 15.99 18.36
C ARG A 328 -3.38 15.11 18.08
N MET A 329 -3.23 13.79 18.02
CA MET A 329 -4.33 12.86 17.78
C MET A 329 -5.16 12.60 19.04
N THR A 330 -6.35 12.03 18.89
CA THR A 330 -7.16 11.55 20.01
C THR A 330 -6.42 10.46 20.81
N LYS A 331 -6.71 10.31 22.11
CA LYS A 331 -6.06 9.30 22.96
C LYS A 331 -6.15 7.87 22.40
N LYS A 332 -7.31 7.52 21.85
CA LYS A 332 -7.55 6.22 21.18
C LYS A 332 -6.57 6.05 20.02
N LYS A 333 -6.46 7.05 19.15
CA LYS A 333 -5.59 7.00 17.97
C LYS A 333 -4.11 7.05 18.34
N GLN A 334 -3.72 7.77 19.39
CA GLN A 334 -2.36 7.74 19.94
C GLN A 334 -1.94 6.32 20.33
N GLN A 335 -2.78 5.59 21.08
CA GLN A 335 -2.48 4.22 21.51
C GLN A 335 -2.27 3.29 20.31
N ILE A 336 -3.07 3.44 19.26
CA ILE A 336 -2.98 2.61 18.05
C ILE A 336 -1.73 3.00 17.24
N MET A 337 -1.50 4.29 17.02
CA MET A 337 -0.40 4.80 16.19
C MET A 337 0.97 4.71 16.86
N GLN A 338 1.03 4.51 18.19
CA GLN A 338 2.30 4.29 18.90
C GLN A 338 3.11 3.16 18.27
N ARG A 339 2.44 2.12 17.77
CA ARG A 339 3.10 1.01 17.07
C ARG A 339 3.75 1.47 15.75
N GLY A 340 3.06 2.31 14.97
CA GLY A 340 3.62 2.90 13.75
C GLY A 340 4.85 3.77 14.05
N LEU A 341 4.83 4.52 15.15
CA LEU A 341 5.98 5.30 15.61
C LEU A 341 7.17 4.42 16.01
N SER A 342 6.94 3.33 16.75
CA SER A 342 8.02 2.41 17.11
C SER A 342 8.69 1.79 15.89
N LEU A 343 7.92 1.48 14.83
CA LEU A 343 8.50 1.05 13.55
C LEU A 343 9.31 2.16 12.88
N ALA A 344 8.81 3.41 12.89
CA ALA A 344 9.53 4.56 12.36
C ALA A 344 10.89 4.77 13.08
N GLU A 345 10.90 4.69 14.41
CA GLU A 345 12.12 4.80 15.22
C GLU A 345 13.11 3.67 14.93
N ALA A 346 12.63 2.43 14.84
CA ALA A 346 13.48 1.28 14.54
C ALA A 346 14.10 1.36 13.14
N VAL A 347 13.31 1.76 12.15
CA VAL A 347 13.76 1.90 10.76
C VAL A 347 14.76 3.05 10.59
N TYR A 348 14.58 4.14 11.36
CA TYR A 348 15.57 5.22 11.47
C TYR A 348 16.91 4.71 12.04
N MET A 349 16.88 3.97 13.16
CA MET A 349 18.10 3.39 13.74
C MET A 349 18.76 2.39 12.80
N TYR A 350 17.97 1.56 12.12
CA TYR A 350 18.46 0.62 11.11
C TYR A 350 19.18 1.33 9.96
N GLY A 351 18.60 2.40 9.42
CA GLY A 351 19.25 3.16 8.35
C GLY A 351 20.55 3.84 8.80
N LYS A 352 20.67 4.23 10.08
CA LYS A 352 21.95 4.71 10.66
C LYS A 352 23.03 3.63 10.82
N GLY A 353 22.64 2.36 10.71
CA GLY A 353 23.50 1.22 11.04
C GLY A 353 23.53 0.87 12.53
N ASP A 354 22.66 1.46 13.34
CA ASP A 354 22.54 1.20 14.79
C ASP A 354 21.66 -0.05 15.03
N ASN A 355 22.11 -1.20 14.52
CA ASN A 355 21.32 -2.44 14.46
C ASN A 355 20.83 -2.93 15.83
N LYS A 356 21.62 -2.72 16.90
CA LYS A 356 21.24 -3.13 18.25
C LYS A 356 20.03 -2.34 18.76
N ASP A 357 20.05 -1.03 18.60
CA ASP A 357 18.97 -0.15 19.06
C ASP A 357 17.71 -0.35 18.19
N ALA A 358 17.90 -0.58 16.88
CA ALA A 358 16.81 -0.95 15.98
C ALA A 358 16.12 -2.25 16.43
N LEU A 359 16.88 -3.29 16.79
CA LEU A 359 16.33 -4.56 17.28
C LEU A 359 15.63 -4.40 18.63
N GLU A 360 16.17 -3.60 19.55
CA GLU A 360 15.53 -3.32 20.84
C GLU A 360 14.16 -2.64 20.66
N LEU A 361 14.04 -1.73 19.70
CA LEU A 361 12.78 -1.04 19.36
C LEU A 361 11.73 -1.97 18.71
N LEU A 362 12.15 -2.87 17.82
CA LEU A 362 11.23 -3.85 17.22
C LEU A 362 10.82 -4.94 18.22
N GLY A 363 11.76 -5.35 19.06
CA GLY A 363 11.64 -6.49 19.95
C GLY A 363 11.71 -7.83 19.19
N HIS A 364 12.03 -8.88 19.94
CA HIS A 364 12.26 -10.23 19.41
C HIS A 364 11.02 -10.92 18.82
N ASP A 365 9.84 -10.60 19.33
CA ASP A 365 8.56 -11.16 18.90
C ASP A 365 7.92 -10.34 17.76
N PHE A 366 8.71 -9.52 17.07
CA PHE A 366 8.23 -8.66 15.99
C PHE A 366 7.52 -9.46 14.89
N ASP A 367 6.36 -8.95 14.48
CA ASP A 367 5.59 -9.47 13.36
C ASP A 367 5.01 -8.30 12.56
N ALA A 368 5.49 -8.11 11.33
CA ALA A 368 5.15 -6.96 10.51
C ALA A 368 3.64 -6.85 10.23
N ILE A 369 2.90 -7.97 10.24
CA ILE A 369 1.45 -7.99 10.03
C ILE A 369 0.69 -7.10 11.04
N ASN A 370 1.27 -6.92 12.23
CA ASN A 370 0.69 -6.12 13.29
C ASN A 370 0.78 -4.62 13.03
N TYR A 371 1.43 -4.20 11.94
CA TYR A 371 1.73 -2.81 11.59
C TYR A 371 0.92 -2.30 10.38
N LYS A 372 -0.10 -3.03 9.91
CA LYS A 372 -1.02 -2.59 8.82
C LYS A 372 -1.58 -1.17 8.97
N ILE A 373 -1.66 -0.66 10.21
CA ILE A 373 -2.10 0.71 10.50
C ILE A 373 -1.25 1.80 9.81
N ILE A 374 -0.03 1.48 9.35
CA ILE A 374 0.77 2.43 8.57
C ILE A 374 0.24 2.65 7.13
N GLY A 375 -0.80 1.90 6.72
CA GLY A 375 -1.36 1.96 5.36
C GLY A 375 -0.52 1.14 4.38
N ALA A 376 -0.24 -0.12 4.70
CA ALA A 376 0.57 -1.01 3.88
C ALA A 376 -0.07 -2.41 3.78
N SER A 377 0.00 -3.03 2.59
CA SER A 377 -0.40 -4.43 2.36
C SER A 377 0.60 -5.42 2.97
N ASP A 378 0.26 -6.71 2.99
CA ASP A 378 1.16 -7.76 3.47
C ASP A 378 2.54 -7.74 2.78
N GLU A 379 2.56 -7.60 1.46
CA GLU A 379 3.76 -7.59 0.62
C GLU A 379 4.58 -6.31 0.80
N GLN A 380 3.95 -5.20 1.20
CA GLN A 380 4.66 -3.98 1.58
C GLN A 380 5.27 -4.11 2.98
N LEU A 381 4.56 -4.73 3.92
CA LEU A 381 5.00 -4.93 5.30
C LEU A 381 6.10 -5.99 5.44
N ASP A 382 6.08 -7.01 4.59
CA ASP A 382 7.02 -8.13 4.65
C ASP A 382 8.50 -7.65 4.57
N VAL A 383 8.70 -6.50 3.91
CA VAL A 383 9.64 -5.42 4.25
C VAL A 383 10.45 -5.59 5.52
N PHE A 384 9.74 -5.25 6.57
CA PHE A 384 10.23 -5.08 7.91
C PHE A 384 10.47 -6.42 8.59
N THR A 385 9.87 -7.51 8.09
CA THR A 385 10.21 -8.86 8.53
C THR A 385 11.62 -9.23 8.08
N GLU A 386 12.00 -8.93 6.83
CA GLU A 386 13.35 -9.16 6.33
C GLU A 386 14.39 -8.26 7.05
N VAL A 387 14.02 -7.01 7.36
CA VAL A 387 14.83 -6.13 8.23
C VAL A 387 15.03 -6.77 9.59
N HIS A 388 13.96 -7.22 10.26
CA HIS A 388 14.05 -7.85 11.58
C HIS A 388 14.92 -9.11 11.57
N ILE A 389 14.77 -9.98 10.56
CA ILE A 389 15.63 -11.17 10.41
C ILE A 389 17.10 -10.77 10.23
N SER A 390 17.37 -9.74 9.44
CA SER A 390 18.73 -9.22 9.23
C SER A 390 19.32 -8.67 10.53
N LEU A 391 18.54 -7.89 11.29
CA LEU A 391 18.93 -7.38 12.60
C LEU A 391 19.27 -8.49 13.58
N LEU A 392 18.42 -9.53 13.70
CA LEU A 392 18.69 -10.69 14.56
C LEU A 392 19.98 -11.41 14.17
N MET A 393 20.29 -11.53 12.88
CA MET A 393 21.57 -12.12 12.46
C MET A 393 22.76 -11.22 12.80
N ASP A 394 22.65 -9.92 12.52
CA ASP A 394 23.73 -8.95 12.69
C ASP A 394 24.07 -8.67 14.16
N THR A 395 23.11 -8.84 15.07
CA THR A 395 23.31 -8.73 16.52
C THR A 395 23.74 -10.06 17.17
N GLY A 396 23.89 -11.13 16.39
CA GLY A 396 24.32 -12.45 16.87
C GLY A 396 23.20 -13.31 17.47
N GLU A 397 21.94 -12.90 17.36
CA GLU A 397 20.75 -13.63 17.81
C GLU A 397 20.27 -14.66 16.78
N THR A 398 21.21 -15.41 16.21
CA THR A 398 20.98 -16.26 15.03
C THR A 398 19.93 -17.37 15.26
N LEU A 399 19.80 -17.89 16.48
CA LEU A 399 18.76 -18.88 16.79
C LEU A 399 17.35 -18.30 16.64
N MET A 400 17.17 -17.02 16.97
CA MET A 400 15.89 -16.33 16.81
C MET A 400 15.64 -16.00 15.34
N ALA A 401 16.69 -15.62 14.60
CA ALA A 401 16.60 -15.45 13.15
C ALA A 401 16.10 -16.73 12.47
N ILE A 402 16.62 -17.90 12.84
CA ILE A 402 16.16 -19.20 12.34
C ILE A 402 14.67 -19.39 12.60
N GLN A 403 14.19 -19.14 13.82
CA GLN A 403 12.77 -19.28 14.16
C GLN A 403 11.88 -18.35 13.33
N ALA A 404 12.31 -17.10 13.14
CA ALA A 404 11.61 -16.13 12.31
C ALA A 404 11.56 -16.56 10.84
N ILE A 405 12.67 -17.07 10.28
CA ILE A 405 12.74 -17.57 8.91
C ILE A 405 11.86 -18.82 8.73
N GLU A 406 11.93 -19.79 9.65
CA GLU A 406 11.10 -21.00 9.62
C GLU A 406 9.60 -20.68 9.70
N LYS A 407 9.22 -19.62 10.44
CA LYS A 407 7.84 -19.12 10.47
C LYS A 407 7.39 -18.63 9.09
N GLN A 408 8.26 -17.94 8.34
CA GLN A 408 7.95 -17.49 6.99
C GLN A 408 7.92 -18.64 5.97
N LEU A 409 8.86 -19.60 6.08
CA LEU A 409 8.90 -20.78 5.21
C LEU A 409 7.65 -21.65 5.32
N LYS A 410 6.94 -21.66 6.47
CA LYS A 410 5.63 -22.35 6.58
C LYS A 410 4.58 -21.79 5.63
N LYS A 411 4.73 -20.54 5.19
CA LYS A 411 3.80 -19.85 4.27
C LYS A 411 4.35 -19.77 2.85
N ARG A 412 5.66 -19.56 2.70
CA ARG A 412 6.32 -19.21 1.43
C ARG A 412 7.55 -20.08 1.17
N ASP A 413 7.40 -21.41 1.23
CA ASP A 413 8.53 -22.35 1.03
C ASP A 413 9.09 -22.37 -0.40
N GLY A 414 8.40 -21.75 -1.36
CA GLY A 414 8.88 -21.53 -2.72
C GLY A 414 9.81 -20.33 -2.89
N ALA A 415 9.99 -19.48 -1.87
CA ALA A 415 10.83 -18.29 -1.94
C ALA A 415 12.32 -18.65 -1.73
N PRO A 416 13.20 -18.56 -2.76
CA PRO A 416 14.61 -18.92 -2.66
C PRO A 416 15.37 -18.09 -1.61
N PHE A 417 15.05 -16.79 -1.49
CA PHE A 417 15.74 -15.89 -0.56
C PHE A 417 15.61 -16.34 0.90
N LEU A 418 14.44 -16.82 1.32
CA LEU A 418 14.25 -17.35 2.68
C LEU A 418 15.14 -18.56 2.97
N TRP A 419 15.34 -19.44 1.98
CA TRP A 419 16.26 -20.58 2.09
C TRP A 419 17.72 -20.15 2.15
N ARG A 420 18.10 -19.08 1.43
CA ARG A 420 19.45 -18.48 1.54
C ARG A 420 19.69 -17.85 2.91
N LEU A 421 18.70 -17.17 3.47
CA LEU A 421 18.78 -16.67 4.85
C LEU A 421 18.94 -17.81 5.85
N LEU A 422 18.20 -18.91 5.68
CA LEU A 422 18.30 -20.07 6.55
C LEU A 422 19.66 -20.79 6.42
N GLU A 423 20.17 -20.95 5.19
CA GLU A 423 21.52 -21.46 4.91
C GLU A 423 22.58 -20.61 5.63
N LYS A 424 22.49 -19.28 5.51
CA LYS A 424 23.40 -18.34 6.19
C LYS A 424 23.34 -18.50 7.70
N ALA A 425 22.14 -18.53 8.27
CA ALA A 425 21.94 -18.64 9.71
C ALA A 425 22.47 -19.97 10.28
N TYR A 426 22.21 -21.10 9.62
CA TYR A 426 22.79 -22.39 10.01
C TYR A 426 24.31 -22.43 9.84
N SER A 427 24.85 -21.78 8.80
CA SER A 427 26.30 -21.69 8.60
C SER A 427 26.99 -20.93 9.73
N ILE A 428 26.41 -19.81 10.20
CA ILE A 428 26.92 -19.05 11.36
C ILE A 428 27.01 -19.92 12.61
N LEU A 429 26.05 -20.84 12.79
CA LEU A 429 26.01 -21.78 13.93
C LEU A 429 26.83 -23.06 13.70
N GLY A 430 27.45 -23.25 12.54
CA GLY A 430 28.19 -24.47 12.19
C GLY A 430 27.31 -25.71 12.07
N LYS A 431 26.03 -25.55 11.70
CA LYS A 431 25.06 -26.63 11.55
C LYS A 431 25.14 -27.28 10.17
N GLU A 432 25.03 -28.62 10.11
CA GLU A 432 25.13 -29.39 8.87
C GLU A 432 23.94 -29.13 7.92
N GLU A 433 22.79 -28.75 8.48
CA GLU A 433 21.56 -28.43 7.75
C GLU A 433 21.76 -27.29 6.73
N ALA A 434 22.77 -26.44 6.91
CA ALA A 434 23.12 -25.38 5.98
C ALA A 434 23.27 -25.88 4.53
N ALA A 435 23.91 -27.04 4.33
CA ALA A 435 24.13 -27.61 3.01
C ALA A 435 22.80 -27.95 2.30
N SER A 436 21.85 -28.53 3.04
CA SER A 436 20.52 -28.90 2.53
C SER A 436 19.67 -27.67 2.19
N CYS A 437 19.73 -26.63 3.02
CA CYS A 437 19.06 -25.35 2.76
C CYS A 437 19.64 -24.68 1.51
N GLY A 438 20.96 -24.70 1.34
CA GLY A 438 21.62 -24.16 0.16
C GLY A 438 21.26 -24.91 -1.13
N GLU A 439 21.12 -26.24 -1.08
CA GLU A 439 20.66 -27.04 -2.22
C GLU A 439 19.21 -26.71 -2.60
N LYS A 440 18.33 -26.59 -1.61
CA LYS A 440 16.94 -26.17 -1.81
C LYS A 440 16.87 -24.77 -2.43
N ALA A 441 17.67 -23.82 -1.93
CA ALA A 441 17.76 -22.48 -2.49
C ALA A 441 18.18 -22.50 -3.96
N ARG A 442 19.31 -23.14 -4.30
CA ARG A 442 19.81 -23.25 -5.69
C ARG A 442 18.79 -23.89 -6.65
N THR A 443 18.04 -24.88 -6.15
CA THR A 443 16.96 -25.51 -6.93
C THR A 443 15.85 -24.49 -7.26
N LEU A 444 15.40 -23.74 -6.26
CA LEU A 444 14.35 -22.72 -6.45
C LEU A 444 14.84 -21.54 -7.31
N GLU A 445 16.07 -21.10 -7.13
CA GLU A 445 16.71 -20.03 -7.92
C GLU A 445 16.71 -20.33 -9.43
N THR A 446 16.82 -21.61 -9.78
CA THR A 446 16.79 -22.05 -11.18
C THR A 446 15.41 -22.43 -11.69
N THR A 447 14.37 -22.40 -10.85
CA THR A 447 13.03 -22.88 -11.18
C THR A 447 12.21 -21.86 -11.98
N TYR A 448 12.34 -20.56 -11.70
CA TYR A 448 11.38 -19.57 -12.18
C TYR A 448 11.80 -18.85 -13.48
N PHE A 449 13.04 -18.35 -13.57
CA PHE A 449 13.45 -17.40 -14.63
C PHE A 449 14.74 -17.76 -15.37
N THR A 450 15.05 -19.05 -15.48
CA THR A 450 16.21 -19.59 -16.20
C THR A 450 16.06 -19.63 -17.71
#